data_AF-A0A1H8RBJ6-F1
#
_entry.id   AF-A0A1H8RBJ6-F1
#
_cell.length_a   1.000
_cell.length_b   1.000
_cell.length_c   1.000
_cell.angle_alpha   90.00
_cell.angle_beta   90.00
_cell.angle_gamma   90.00
#
_symmetry.space_group_name_H-M   'P 1'
#
loop_
_entity.id
_entity.type
_entity.pdbx_description
1 polymer ?
#
loop_
_entity_poly.entity_id
_entity_poly.type
_entity_poly.pdbx_seq_one_letter_code
_entity_poly.pdbx_strand_id
1 'polypeptide(L)'
;MRLRGQSLRTSFIEMGEESLYKTLERAGRMGRATKSLRDRLIALLPPTTGKAMAAAFDAPDASTHAFSQMGPWEAHLLGALSDENGDPTGWPKSAQFLYEVEHASRTAATFCDEGQFRAAGEYLASHALLQRFMSPEVLHGIAQLLHPNDRLVLRIVVALEVWLSLLALWDIEARPGDEDDAGSYIKQLLPLNAEAGKNSVAHLFEWLLKKANLATPAALMEDPRLRDFSVQVGTIGAWSRGTNFPSASYGTAIARALLSAEDAATFKILSAAARQLNFLGYAAQYIEEVTGRLEGAAVVEALQLGLGLPFGYDSIEAWMMNRYPVWLQFHRANLGVESPPRAWGVSR
;
A
#
# COMPACT_ATOMS: atom_id res chain seq x y z
N MET A 1 -1.12 -10.15 16.22
CA MET A 1 -0.81 -9.55 14.90
C MET A 1 -0.06 -8.24 15.11
N ARG A 2 1.16 -8.12 14.58
CA ARG A 2 1.98 -6.90 14.63
C ARG A 2 2.01 -6.31 13.24
N LEU A 3 1.68 -5.04 13.10
CA LEU A 3 1.90 -4.27 11.86
C LEU A 3 3.00 -3.25 12.21
N ARG A 4 4.15 -3.32 11.53
CA ARG A 4 5.29 -2.39 11.72
C ARG A 4 5.93 -2.37 13.12
N GLY A 5 6.07 -3.51 13.80
CA GLY A 5 6.67 -3.54 15.15
C GLY A 5 5.81 -2.90 16.25
N GLN A 6 4.76 -2.17 15.90
CA GLN A 6 3.67 -1.80 16.79
C GLN A 6 2.62 -2.91 16.79
N SER A 7 2.14 -3.26 17.98
CA SER A 7 1.04 -4.20 18.08
C SER A 7 -0.24 -3.51 17.59
N LEU A 8 -1.15 -4.24 16.94
CA LEU A 8 -2.47 -3.70 16.56
C LEU A 8 -3.17 -3.08 17.79
N ARG A 9 -2.93 -3.66 18.97
CA ARG A 9 -3.34 -3.12 20.28
C ARG A 9 -2.81 -1.72 20.55
N THR A 10 -1.55 -1.43 20.22
CA THR A 10 -0.90 -0.12 20.42
C THR A 10 -1.64 0.96 19.63
N SER A 11 -2.02 0.69 18.38
CA SER A 11 -2.80 1.64 17.59
C SER A 11 -4.19 1.90 18.20
N PHE A 12 -4.87 0.88 18.71
CA PHE A 12 -6.14 1.07 19.44
C PHE A 12 -5.95 1.82 20.76
N ILE A 13 -4.84 1.64 21.46
CA ILE A 13 -4.51 2.42 22.67
C ILE A 13 -4.31 3.89 22.31
N GLU A 14 -3.55 4.19 21.25
CA GLU A 14 -3.31 5.56 20.79
C GLU A 14 -4.61 6.27 20.36
N MET A 15 -5.61 5.54 19.89
CA MET A 15 -6.95 6.06 19.55
C MET A 15 -7.90 6.15 20.75
N GLY A 16 -7.49 5.73 21.95
CA GLY A 16 -8.39 5.66 23.12
C GLY A 16 -9.39 4.50 23.08
N GLU A 17 -9.23 3.56 22.15
CA GLU A 17 -10.17 2.46 21.84
C GLU A 17 -9.67 1.08 22.31
N GLU A 18 -8.82 1.03 23.36
CA GLU A 18 -8.29 -0.25 23.87
C GLU A 18 -9.40 -1.25 24.27
N SER A 19 -10.53 -0.73 24.77
CA SER A 19 -11.70 -1.54 25.12
C SER A 19 -12.32 -2.24 23.90
N LEU A 20 -12.37 -1.56 22.76
CA LEU A 20 -12.87 -2.12 21.50
C LEU A 20 -11.93 -3.22 21.00
N TYR A 21 -10.61 -3.00 21.05
CA TYR A 21 -9.61 -4.01 20.69
C TYR A 21 -9.75 -5.31 21.49
N LYS A 22 -9.84 -5.20 22.82
CA LYS A 22 -10.01 -6.38 23.70
C LYS A 22 -11.29 -7.15 23.37
N THR A 23 -12.35 -6.44 23.01
CA THR A 23 -13.64 -7.04 22.65
C THR A 23 -13.57 -7.74 21.30
N LEU A 24 -12.90 -7.13 20.30
CA LEU A 24 -12.61 -7.74 18.99
C LEU A 24 -11.74 -8.99 19.11
N GLU A 25 -10.68 -8.94 19.91
CA GLU A 25 -9.78 -10.07 20.13
C GLU A 25 -10.53 -11.26 20.76
N ARG A 26 -11.39 -10.99 21.75
CA ARG A 26 -12.23 -12.01 22.37
C ARG A 26 -13.23 -12.60 21.38
N ALA A 27 -13.85 -11.76 20.55
CA ALA A 27 -14.79 -12.22 19.51
C ALA A 27 -14.11 -13.11 18.46
N GLY A 28 -12.89 -12.75 18.02
CA GLY A 28 -12.10 -13.55 17.09
C GLY A 28 -11.74 -14.92 17.66
N ARG A 29 -11.34 -15.00 18.94
CA ARG A 29 -11.06 -16.28 19.62
C ARG A 29 -12.30 -17.15 19.78
N MET A 30 -13.47 -16.55 19.98
CA MET A 30 -14.74 -17.26 20.16
C MET A 30 -15.46 -17.56 18.84
N GLY A 31 -14.96 -17.07 17.70
CA GLY A 31 -15.63 -17.16 16.40
C GLY A 31 -16.99 -16.47 16.36
N ARG A 32 -17.30 -15.58 17.32
CA ARG A 32 -18.62 -14.94 17.43
C ARG A 32 -18.53 -13.54 18.01
N ALA A 33 -19.07 -12.56 17.28
CA ALA A 33 -19.24 -11.19 17.77
C ALA A 33 -20.51 -11.06 18.63
N THR A 34 -20.40 -10.46 19.82
CA THR A 34 -21.56 -10.12 20.66
C THR A 34 -22.41 -9.03 20.00
N LYS A 35 -23.71 -8.97 20.32
CA LYS A 35 -24.60 -7.91 19.81
C LYS A 35 -24.06 -6.51 20.12
N SER A 36 -23.58 -6.28 21.34
CA SER A 36 -22.98 -5.00 21.74
C SER A 36 -21.74 -4.62 20.93
N LEU A 37 -20.93 -5.60 20.50
CA LEU A 37 -19.79 -5.35 19.64
C LEU A 37 -20.25 -5.03 18.21
N ARG A 38 -21.24 -5.75 17.68
CA ARG A 38 -21.84 -5.48 16.37
C ARG A 38 -22.41 -4.07 16.32
N ASP A 39 -23.25 -3.70 17.29
CA ASP A 39 -23.88 -2.38 17.37
C ASP A 39 -22.82 -1.27 17.44
N ARG A 40 -21.76 -1.48 18.23
CA ARG A 40 -20.65 -0.52 18.33
C ARG A 40 -19.84 -0.41 17.04
N LEU A 41 -19.64 -1.50 16.30
CA LEU A 41 -18.96 -1.47 15.00
C LEU A 41 -19.83 -0.80 13.93
N ILE A 42 -21.13 -1.09 13.90
CA ILE A 42 -22.10 -0.46 12.99
C ILE A 42 -22.14 1.06 13.23
N ALA A 43 -22.14 1.50 14.48
CA ALA A 43 -22.14 2.91 14.85
C ALA A 43 -20.87 3.68 14.44
N LEU A 44 -19.77 2.97 14.14
CA LEU A 44 -18.53 3.58 13.64
C LEU A 44 -18.53 3.74 12.11
N LEU A 45 -19.51 3.19 11.41
CA LEU A 45 -19.62 3.24 9.96
C LEU A 45 -20.59 4.36 9.52
N PRO A 46 -20.43 4.87 8.29
CA PRO A 46 -21.43 5.76 7.69
C PRO A 46 -22.84 5.15 7.73
N PRO A 47 -23.92 5.93 7.90
CA PRO A 47 -25.27 5.40 8.13
C PRO A 47 -25.75 4.39 7.09
N THR A 48 -25.44 4.57 5.80
CA THR A 48 -25.79 3.63 4.74
C THR A 48 -25.05 2.30 4.88
N THR A 49 -23.73 2.34 5.05
CA THR A 49 -22.88 1.17 5.30
C THR A 49 -23.27 0.45 6.60
N GLY A 50 -23.54 1.21 7.66
CA GLY A 50 -23.99 0.69 8.94
C GLY A 50 -25.33 -0.04 8.85
N LYS A 51 -26.31 0.52 8.13
CA LYS A 51 -27.60 -0.14 7.88
C LYS A 51 -27.43 -1.44 7.10
N ALA A 52 -26.60 -1.41 6.06
CA ALA A 52 -26.38 -2.58 5.23
C ALA A 52 -25.60 -3.68 6.00
N MET A 53 -24.66 -3.29 6.86
CA MET A 53 -23.92 -4.21 7.73
C MET A 53 -24.79 -4.79 8.85
N ALA A 54 -25.71 -3.98 9.40
CA ALA A 54 -26.74 -4.46 10.33
C ALA A 54 -27.61 -5.55 9.68
N ALA A 55 -28.08 -5.30 8.46
CA ALA A 55 -28.86 -6.27 7.69
C ALA A 55 -28.10 -7.58 7.43
N ALA A 56 -26.78 -7.50 7.16
CA ALA A 56 -25.93 -8.68 6.98
C ALA A 56 -25.75 -9.48 8.29
N PHE A 57 -25.70 -8.81 9.45
CA PHE A 57 -25.62 -9.50 10.74
C PHE A 57 -26.91 -10.23 11.14
N ASP A 58 -28.05 -9.75 10.65
CA ASP A 58 -29.38 -10.30 10.94
C ASP A 58 -29.78 -11.44 9.98
N ALA A 59 -29.16 -11.54 8.80
CA ALA A 59 -29.43 -12.58 7.79
C ALA A 59 -28.16 -13.23 7.20
N PRO A 60 -27.29 -13.86 8.01
CA PRO A 60 -25.94 -14.29 7.60
C PRO A 60 -25.87 -15.26 6.40
N ASP A 61 -26.95 -15.97 6.07
CA ASP A 61 -26.97 -17.01 5.03
C ASP A 61 -27.39 -16.48 3.64
N ALA A 62 -27.74 -15.21 3.50
CA ALA A 62 -28.02 -14.66 2.17
C ALA A 62 -26.69 -14.43 1.44
N SER A 63 -26.35 -15.34 0.52
CA SER A 63 -25.27 -15.20 -0.48
C SER A 63 -25.38 -13.94 -1.35
N THR A 64 -26.44 -13.15 -1.16
CA THR A 64 -26.77 -11.86 -1.77
C THR A 64 -26.38 -10.65 -0.93
N HIS A 65 -25.77 -10.82 0.25
CA HIS A 65 -25.31 -9.67 1.04
C HIS A 65 -24.12 -8.99 0.36
N ALA A 66 -24.27 -7.70 0.04
CA ALA A 66 -23.20 -6.88 -0.56
C ALA A 66 -21.86 -6.98 0.21
N PHE A 67 -21.90 -7.23 1.52
CA PHE A 67 -20.70 -7.41 2.35
C PHE A 67 -19.99 -8.76 2.20
N SER A 68 -20.68 -9.83 1.79
CA SER A 68 -20.02 -11.13 1.60
C SER A 68 -19.12 -11.15 0.36
N GLN A 69 -19.37 -10.22 -0.58
CA GLN A 69 -18.56 -10.00 -1.78
C GLN A 69 -17.59 -8.83 -1.62
N MET A 70 -17.63 -8.12 -0.50
CA MET A 70 -16.81 -6.95 -0.23
C MET A 70 -15.40 -7.39 0.17
N GLY A 71 -14.41 -6.83 -0.52
CA GLY A 71 -13.02 -7.08 -0.18
C GLY A 71 -12.55 -6.21 1.00
N PRO A 72 -11.41 -6.55 1.62
CA PRO A 72 -10.88 -5.80 2.75
C PRO A 72 -10.56 -4.34 2.43
N TRP A 73 -10.12 -4.01 1.21
CA TRP A 73 -9.83 -2.64 0.82
C TRP A 73 -11.11 -1.85 0.59
N GLU A 74 -12.08 -2.40 -0.12
CA GLU A 74 -13.39 -1.77 -0.27
C GLU A 74 -14.01 -1.45 1.11
N ALA A 75 -14.01 -2.41 2.03
CA ALA A 75 -14.51 -2.20 3.39
C ALA A 75 -13.76 -1.08 4.13
N HIS A 76 -12.42 -1.06 4.01
CA HIS A 76 -11.60 -0.02 4.61
C HIS A 76 -11.89 1.37 4.02
N LEU A 77 -11.94 1.48 2.69
CA LEU A 77 -12.18 2.74 1.98
C LEU A 77 -13.59 3.26 2.24
N LEU A 78 -14.59 2.38 2.29
CA LEU A 78 -15.95 2.74 2.69
C LEU A 78 -15.99 3.36 4.09
N GLY A 79 -15.32 2.74 5.06
CA GLY A 79 -15.28 3.24 6.43
C GLY A 79 -14.43 4.53 6.59
N ALA A 80 -13.37 4.69 5.80
CA ALA A 80 -12.43 5.78 5.96
C ALA A 80 -12.78 7.04 5.14
N LEU A 81 -13.41 6.88 3.99
CA LEU A 81 -13.53 7.94 2.97
C LEU A 81 -14.95 8.20 2.48
N SER A 82 -15.92 7.35 2.79
CA SER A 82 -17.28 7.60 2.32
C SER A 82 -17.99 8.63 3.15
N ASP A 83 -18.81 9.43 2.48
CA ASP A 83 -19.76 10.33 3.10
C ASP A 83 -20.93 9.54 3.73
N GLU A 84 -21.91 10.26 4.29
CA GLU A 84 -23.08 9.64 4.90
C GLU A 84 -23.90 8.77 3.94
N ASN A 85 -23.72 8.96 2.62
CA ASN A 85 -24.41 8.24 1.56
C ASN A 85 -23.65 6.99 1.09
N GLY A 86 -22.37 6.84 1.42
CA GLY A 86 -21.56 5.72 0.96
C GLY A 86 -21.04 5.89 -0.47
N ASP A 87 -20.98 7.13 -0.99
CA ASP A 87 -20.65 7.37 -2.40
C ASP A 87 -19.12 7.40 -2.65
N PRO A 88 -18.58 6.49 -3.49
CA PRO A 88 -17.15 6.48 -3.84
C PRO A 88 -16.72 7.57 -4.82
N THR A 89 -17.64 8.35 -5.40
CA THR A 89 -17.32 9.38 -6.42
C THR A 89 -16.34 10.45 -5.92
N GLY A 90 -16.38 10.78 -4.63
CA GLY A 90 -15.50 11.76 -4.01
C GLY A 90 -14.15 11.21 -3.54
N TRP A 91 -13.88 9.92 -3.71
CA TRP A 91 -12.63 9.32 -3.24
C TRP A 91 -11.43 9.87 -4.02
N PRO A 92 -10.26 10.02 -3.36
CA PRO A 92 -9.00 10.22 -4.07
C PRO A 92 -8.81 9.14 -5.15
N LYS A 93 -8.19 9.51 -6.27
CA LYS A 93 -7.91 8.62 -7.40
C LYS A 93 -7.13 7.37 -6.94
N SER A 94 -6.23 7.53 -5.96
CA SER A 94 -5.50 6.41 -5.36
C SER A 94 -6.39 5.40 -4.62
N ALA A 95 -7.42 5.88 -3.93
CA ALA A 95 -8.44 5.02 -3.30
C ALA A 95 -9.33 4.34 -4.36
N GLN A 96 -9.76 5.09 -5.40
CA GLN A 96 -10.53 4.53 -6.50
C GLN A 96 -9.76 3.41 -7.21
N PHE A 97 -8.47 3.63 -7.50
CA PHE A 97 -7.61 2.62 -8.11
C PHE A 97 -7.48 1.33 -7.28
N LEU A 98 -7.27 1.45 -5.96
CA LEU A 98 -7.23 0.27 -5.08
C LEU A 98 -8.54 -0.52 -5.11
N TYR A 99 -9.65 0.20 -5.05
CA TYR A 99 -10.99 -0.39 -5.15
C TYR A 99 -11.19 -1.11 -6.49
N GLU A 100 -10.78 -0.50 -7.60
CA GLU A 100 -10.88 -1.10 -8.93
C GLU A 100 -10.01 -2.35 -9.10
N VAL A 101 -8.78 -2.32 -8.59
CA VAL A 101 -7.88 -3.49 -8.61
C VAL A 101 -8.48 -4.63 -7.79
N GLU A 102 -8.97 -4.36 -6.57
CA GLU A 102 -9.59 -5.39 -5.72
C GLU A 102 -10.84 -5.97 -6.39
N HIS A 103 -11.72 -5.12 -6.91
CA HIS A 103 -12.95 -5.56 -7.57
C HIS A 103 -12.66 -6.37 -8.84
N ALA A 104 -11.73 -5.92 -9.68
CA ALA A 104 -11.32 -6.64 -10.88
C ALA A 104 -10.74 -8.03 -10.55
N SER A 105 -10.04 -8.15 -9.41
CA SER A 105 -9.36 -9.38 -8.99
C SER A 105 -10.30 -10.47 -8.46
N ARG A 106 -11.57 -10.15 -8.17
CA ARG A 106 -12.53 -11.10 -7.57
C ARG A 106 -12.70 -12.37 -8.39
N THR A 107 -12.91 -12.23 -9.69
CA THR A 107 -13.11 -13.40 -10.57
C THR A 107 -11.90 -14.32 -10.56
N ALA A 108 -10.68 -13.77 -10.61
CA ALA A 108 -9.45 -14.55 -10.51
C ALA A 108 -9.29 -15.20 -9.13
N ALA A 109 -9.71 -14.53 -8.06
CA ALA A 109 -9.72 -15.08 -6.71
C ALA A 109 -10.69 -16.26 -6.60
N THR A 110 -11.91 -16.13 -7.12
CA THR A 110 -12.91 -17.22 -7.19
C THR A 110 -12.35 -18.42 -7.96
N PHE A 111 -11.74 -18.21 -9.13
CA PHE A 111 -11.10 -19.29 -9.87
C PHE A 111 -9.99 -19.96 -9.06
N CYS A 112 -9.17 -19.20 -8.33
CA CYS A 112 -8.14 -19.77 -7.44
C CYS A 112 -8.75 -20.60 -6.30
N ASP A 113 -9.83 -20.12 -5.68
CA ASP A 113 -10.50 -20.78 -4.56
C ASP A 113 -11.19 -22.07 -5.00
N GLU A 114 -11.68 -22.12 -6.23
CA GLU A 114 -12.24 -23.31 -6.88
C GLU A 114 -11.18 -24.25 -7.48
N GLY A 115 -9.89 -23.91 -7.36
CA GLY A 115 -8.77 -24.69 -7.92
C GLY A 115 -8.61 -24.59 -9.45
N GLN A 116 -9.33 -23.67 -10.09
CA GLN A 116 -9.29 -23.40 -11.54
C GLN A 116 -8.13 -22.45 -11.89
N PHE A 117 -6.90 -22.83 -11.53
CA PHE A 117 -5.71 -21.96 -11.67
C PHE A 117 -5.41 -21.51 -13.11
N ARG A 118 -5.65 -22.38 -14.10
CA ARG A 118 -5.49 -22.02 -15.51
C ARG A 118 -6.47 -20.92 -15.92
N ALA A 119 -7.74 -21.03 -15.55
CA ALA A 119 -8.76 -20.03 -15.83
C ALA A 119 -8.45 -18.70 -15.12
N ALA A 120 -7.91 -18.76 -13.90
CA ALA A 120 -7.41 -17.58 -13.21
C ALA A 120 -6.30 -16.88 -14.01
N GLY A 121 -5.29 -17.62 -14.48
CA GLY A 121 -4.22 -17.08 -15.32
C GLY A 121 -4.75 -16.45 -16.63
N GLU A 122 -5.64 -17.12 -17.33
CA GLU A 122 -6.26 -16.62 -18.59
C GLU A 122 -7.08 -15.35 -18.36
N TYR A 123 -7.86 -15.29 -17.28
CA TYR A 123 -8.61 -14.09 -16.91
C TYR A 123 -7.67 -12.93 -16.59
N LEU A 124 -6.64 -13.15 -15.77
CA LEU A 124 -5.66 -12.12 -15.42
C LEU A 124 -4.91 -11.59 -16.65
N ALA A 125 -4.56 -12.48 -17.58
CA ALA A 125 -3.87 -12.13 -18.82
C ALA A 125 -4.74 -11.32 -19.81
N SER A 126 -6.07 -11.51 -19.78
CA SER A 126 -7.00 -10.85 -20.71
C SER A 126 -7.67 -9.61 -20.12
N HIS A 127 -7.65 -9.43 -18.80
CA HIS A 127 -8.30 -8.30 -18.15
C HIS A 127 -7.55 -6.99 -18.39
N ALA A 128 -8.26 -5.96 -18.88
CA ALA A 128 -7.69 -4.67 -19.31
C ALA A 128 -6.74 -4.03 -18.28
N LEU A 129 -7.17 -3.99 -17.00
CA LEU A 129 -6.39 -3.48 -15.87
C LEU A 129 -5.35 -4.48 -15.35
N LEU A 130 -5.77 -5.69 -14.94
CA LEU A 130 -4.93 -6.62 -14.19
C LEU A 130 -3.72 -7.14 -14.97
N GLN A 131 -3.82 -7.30 -16.28
CA GLN A 131 -2.71 -7.77 -17.13
C GLN A 131 -1.45 -6.90 -16.97
N ARG A 132 -1.61 -5.63 -16.58
CA ARG A 132 -0.50 -4.67 -16.44
C ARG A 132 0.42 -5.00 -15.26
N PHE A 133 -0.07 -5.73 -14.26
CA PHE A 133 0.69 -6.14 -13.08
C PHE A 133 1.31 -7.54 -13.23
N MET A 134 1.10 -8.18 -14.39
CA MET A 134 1.44 -9.58 -14.59
C MET A 134 2.57 -9.70 -15.61
N SER A 135 3.69 -10.30 -15.21
CA SER A 135 4.68 -10.77 -16.18
C SER A 135 4.23 -12.12 -16.77
N PRO A 136 4.73 -12.50 -17.97
CA PRO A 136 4.45 -13.80 -18.55
C PRO A 136 4.75 -14.97 -17.59
N GLU A 137 5.84 -14.86 -16.84
CA GLU A 137 6.28 -15.85 -15.85
C GLU A 137 5.32 -15.94 -14.67
N VAL A 138 4.81 -14.80 -14.18
CA VAL A 138 3.78 -14.78 -13.11
C VAL A 138 2.49 -15.45 -13.57
N LEU A 139 2.03 -15.15 -14.79
CA LEU A 139 0.83 -15.80 -15.36
C LEU A 139 1.04 -17.31 -15.51
N HIS A 140 2.24 -17.72 -15.94
CA HIS A 140 2.62 -19.12 -16.04
C HIS A 140 2.62 -19.80 -14.66
N GLY A 141 3.26 -19.17 -13.66
CA GLY A 141 3.31 -19.65 -12.28
C GLY A 141 1.91 -19.82 -11.68
N ILE A 142 1.04 -18.81 -11.86
CA ILE A 142 -0.36 -18.89 -11.42
C ILE A 142 -1.06 -20.09 -12.05
N ALA A 143 -0.92 -20.29 -13.36
CA ALA A 143 -1.58 -21.37 -14.09
C ALA A 143 -1.06 -22.79 -13.72
N GLN A 144 0.18 -22.90 -13.24
CA GLN A 144 0.83 -24.17 -12.92
C GLN A 144 0.85 -24.54 -11.43
N LEU A 145 0.36 -23.65 -10.56
CA LEU A 145 0.55 -23.65 -9.12
C LEU A 145 0.53 -25.02 -8.39
N LEU A 146 1.70 -25.46 -7.88
CA LEU A 146 1.89 -26.75 -7.20
C LEU A 146 1.97 -26.64 -5.65
N HIS A 147 2.55 -25.57 -5.09
CA HIS A 147 2.85 -25.47 -3.64
C HIS A 147 2.31 -24.18 -2.96
N PRO A 148 1.84 -24.22 -1.69
CA PRO A 148 1.30 -23.05 -0.99
C PRO A 148 2.27 -21.87 -0.82
N ASN A 149 3.57 -22.13 -0.61
CA ASN A 149 4.56 -21.05 -0.46
C ASN A 149 4.74 -20.26 -1.76
N ASP A 150 4.71 -20.93 -2.91
CA ASP A 150 4.83 -20.30 -4.23
C ASP A 150 3.64 -19.38 -4.50
N ARG A 151 2.44 -19.75 -4.00
CA ARG A 151 1.26 -18.86 -4.04
C ARG A 151 1.51 -17.57 -3.31
N LEU A 152 2.12 -17.64 -2.13
CA LEU A 152 2.42 -16.45 -1.34
C LEU A 152 3.43 -15.57 -2.06
N VAL A 153 4.50 -16.16 -2.62
CA VAL A 153 5.50 -15.43 -3.40
C VAL A 153 4.85 -14.73 -4.60
N LEU A 154 4.08 -15.45 -5.42
CA LEU A 154 3.37 -14.86 -6.57
C LEU A 154 2.43 -13.72 -6.17
N ARG A 155 1.71 -13.86 -5.04
CA ARG A 155 0.87 -12.79 -4.50
C ARG A 155 1.69 -11.57 -4.10
N ILE A 156 2.88 -11.77 -3.50
CA ILE A 156 3.79 -10.67 -3.15
C ILE A 156 4.31 -10.00 -4.43
N VAL A 157 4.72 -10.76 -5.45
CA VAL A 157 5.18 -10.22 -6.74
C VAL A 157 4.13 -9.32 -7.39
N VAL A 158 2.87 -9.77 -7.46
CA VAL A 158 1.78 -8.94 -7.98
C VAL A 158 1.52 -7.73 -7.07
N ALA A 159 1.54 -7.92 -5.75
CA ALA A 159 1.34 -6.82 -4.80
C ALA A 159 2.42 -5.75 -4.93
N LEU A 160 3.68 -6.13 -5.17
CA LEU A 160 4.78 -5.19 -5.42
C LEU A 160 4.47 -4.24 -6.57
N GLU A 161 3.98 -4.75 -7.71
CA GLU A 161 3.57 -3.92 -8.86
C GLU A 161 2.37 -3.02 -8.54
N VAL A 162 1.35 -3.54 -7.85
CA VAL A 162 0.16 -2.75 -7.46
C VAL A 162 0.56 -1.60 -6.52
N TRP A 163 1.39 -1.86 -5.52
CA TRP A 163 1.82 -0.83 -4.57
C TRP A 163 2.77 0.18 -5.18
N LEU A 164 3.67 -0.23 -6.07
CA LEU A 164 4.52 0.72 -6.81
C LEU A 164 3.68 1.61 -7.72
N SER A 165 2.66 1.04 -8.37
CA SER A 165 1.67 1.76 -9.16
C SER A 165 0.89 2.78 -8.32
N LEU A 166 0.45 2.38 -7.12
CA LEU A 166 -0.22 3.29 -6.18
C LEU A 166 0.67 4.45 -5.74
N LEU A 167 1.97 4.21 -5.50
CA LEU A 167 2.91 5.28 -5.17
C LEU A 167 3.03 6.29 -6.30
N ALA A 168 3.09 5.83 -7.56
CA ALA A 168 3.09 6.75 -8.70
C ALA A 168 1.80 7.60 -8.77
N LEU A 169 0.66 7.03 -8.38
CA LEU A 169 -0.60 7.75 -8.31
C LEU A 169 -0.62 8.80 -7.18
N TRP A 170 -0.06 8.49 -6.01
CA TRP A 170 0.12 9.46 -4.92
C TRP A 170 0.99 10.65 -5.34
N ASP A 171 2.02 10.42 -6.16
CA ASP A 171 2.88 11.48 -6.68
C ASP A 171 2.09 12.47 -7.54
N ILE A 172 1.19 11.96 -8.39
CA ILE A 172 0.32 12.80 -9.23
C ILE A 172 -0.70 13.56 -8.37
N GLU A 173 -1.31 12.91 -7.39
CA GLU A 173 -2.26 13.56 -6.46
C GLU A 173 -1.61 14.65 -5.63
N ALA A 174 -0.32 14.51 -5.30
CA ALA A 174 0.45 15.51 -4.58
C ALA A 174 0.74 16.77 -5.41
N ARG A 175 0.70 16.67 -6.75
CA ARG A 175 0.99 17.78 -7.68
C ARG A 175 -0.04 17.83 -8.81
N PRO A 176 -1.28 18.25 -8.53
CA PRO A 176 -2.27 18.41 -9.58
C PRO A 176 -1.84 19.51 -10.57
N GLY A 177 -1.56 19.13 -11.83
CA GLY A 177 -1.26 20.07 -12.92
C GLY A 177 0.21 20.15 -13.38
N ASP A 178 1.12 19.37 -12.79
CA ASP A 178 2.50 19.25 -13.31
C ASP A 178 2.61 18.12 -14.33
N GLU A 179 2.77 18.50 -15.61
CA GLU A 179 2.95 17.55 -16.72
C GLU A 179 4.39 17.04 -16.84
N ASP A 180 5.38 17.72 -16.24
CA ASP A 180 6.79 17.38 -16.39
C ASP A 180 7.26 16.25 -15.46
N ASP A 181 8.03 15.30 -16.02
CA ASP A 181 8.73 14.22 -15.30
C ASP A 181 9.81 14.73 -14.33
N ALA A 182 10.30 15.94 -14.55
CA ALA A 182 11.35 16.56 -13.74
C ALA A 182 10.92 16.84 -12.29
N GLY A 183 9.61 16.77 -12.00
CA GLY A 183 9.01 17.15 -10.72
C GLY A 183 8.60 16.01 -9.77
N SER A 184 8.83 14.74 -10.10
CA SER A 184 8.38 13.64 -9.22
C SER A 184 8.98 13.74 -7.81
N TYR A 185 8.12 13.81 -6.78
CA TYR A 185 8.54 13.82 -5.38
C TYR A 185 9.05 12.45 -4.97
N ILE A 186 8.31 11.40 -5.35
CA ILE A 186 8.61 10.03 -4.92
C ILE A 186 9.84 9.46 -5.65
N LYS A 187 10.12 9.89 -6.89
CA LYS A 187 11.35 9.49 -7.62
C LYS A 187 12.62 9.82 -6.83
N GLN A 188 12.62 10.88 -6.03
CA GLN A 188 13.75 11.28 -5.19
C GLN A 188 13.97 10.36 -3.98
N LEU A 189 12.99 9.50 -3.65
CA LEU A 189 13.08 8.52 -2.59
C LEU A 189 13.46 7.11 -3.08
N LEU A 190 13.51 6.92 -4.40
CA LEU A 190 13.88 5.64 -4.98
C LEU A 190 15.37 5.37 -4.74
N PRO A 191 15.73 4.16 -4.31
CA PRO A 191 17.13 3.80 -4.12
C PRO A 191 17.85 3.82 -5.47
N LEU A 192 18.91 4.62 -5.58
CA LEU A 192 19.74 4.69 -6.78
C LEU A 192 20.88 3.67 -6.69
N ASN A 193 21.09 2.88 -7.75
CA ASN A 193 22.16 1.86 -7.83
C ASN A 193 23.57 2.40 -7.51
N ALA A 194 23.81 3.71 -7.72
CA ALA A 194 25.10 4.36 -7.47
C ALA A 194 25.33 4.79 -6.01
N GLU A 195 24.29 4.78 -5.17
CA GLU A 195 24.35 5.23 -3.77
C GLU A 195 24.26 4.04 -2.80
N ALA A 196 25.24 3.13 -2.88
CA ALA A 196 25.31 1.97 -1.99
C ALA A 196 25.15 2.38 -0.52
N GLY A 197 24.11 1.86 0.14
CA GLY A 197 23.85 2.03 1.57
C GLY A 197 22.82 3.10 1.96
N LYS A 198 22.20 3.82 1.01
CA LYS A 198 21.05 4.68 1.31
C LYS A 198 19.73 4.05 0.88
N ASN A 199 18.73 4.15 1.75
CA ASN A 199 17.37 3.72 1.48
C ASN A 199 16.42 4.94 1.44
N SER A 200 15.15 4.71 1.15
CA SER A 200 14.14 5.77 1.06
C SER A 200 14.00 6.63 2.33
N VAL A 201 14.38 6.11 3.50
CA VAL A 201 14.37 6.87 4.76
C VAL A 201 15.54 7.86 4.81
N ALA A 202 16.73 7.42 4.39
CA ALA A 202 17.90 8.28 4.27
C ALA A 202 17.62 9.41 3.26
N HIS A 203 17.05 9.08 2.09
CA HIS A 203 16.69 10.08 1.08
C HIS A 203 15.62 11.07 1.56
N LEU A 204 14.63 10.62 2.34
CA LEU A 204 13.66 11.52 2.98
C LEU A 204 14.35 12.50 3.93
N PHE A 205 15.33 12.03 4.71
CA PHE A 205 16.06 12.88 5.65
C PHE A 205 16.96 13.88 4.93
N GLU A 206 17.63 13.46 3.85
CA GLU A 206 18.40 14.36 2.97
C GLU A 206 17.52 15.43 2.33
N TRP A 207 16.32 15.05 1.88
CA TRP A 207 15.34 15.99 1.36
C TRP A 207 14.95 17.04 2.41
N LEU A 208 14.70 16.61 3.66
CA LEU A 208 14.40 17.52 4.77
C LEU A 208 15.52 18.51 5.02
N LEU A 209 16.77 18.04 5.10
CA LEU A 209 17.94 18.89 5.32
C LEU A 209 18.11 19.90 4.17
N LYS A 210 18.01 19.43 2.92
CA LYS A 210 18.10 20.28 1.73
C LYS A 210 17.05 21.38 1.75
N LYS A 211 15.79 21.04 2.06
CA LYS A 211 14.69 22.01 2.12
C LYS A 211 14.79 22.97 3.31
N ALA A 212 15.33 22.52 4.43
CA ALA A 212 15.59 23.34 5.60
C ALA A 212 16.86 24.21 5.48
N ASN A 213 17.61 24.09 4.36
CA ASN A 213 18.90 24.74 4.13
C ASN A 213 19.98 24.35 5.16
N LEU A 214 19.97 23.08 5.59
CA LEU A 214 20.90 22.52 6.54
C LEU A 214 21.92 21.61 5.84
N ALA A 215 23.21 21.86 6.04
CA ALA A 215 24.27 21.12 5.36
C ALA A 215 24.56 19.75 5.98
N THR A 216 24.27 19.57 7.28
CA THR A 216 24.61 18.34 8.01
C THR A 216 23.50 17.92 8.98
N PRO A 217 23.44 16.63 9.36
CA PRO A 217 22.56 16.19 10.44
C PRO A 217 22.84 16.87 11.78
N ALA A 218 24.10 17.26 12.05
CA ALA A 218 24.48 17.97 13.27
C ALA A 218 23.88 19.39 13.31
N ALA A 219 23.82 20.08 12.17
CA ALA A 219 23.21 21.41 12.06
C ALA A 219 21.71 21.40 12.44
N LEU A 220 21.02 20.27 12.30
CA LEU A 220 19.64 20.10 12.75
C LEU A 220 19.50 20.27 14.27
N MET A 221 20.47 19.81 15.06
CA MET A 221 20.43 19.90 16.52
C MET A 221 20.72 21.30 17.05
N GLU A 222 21.47 22.07 16.28
CA GLU A 222 21.87 23.44 16.62
C GLU A 222 20.86 24.48 16.12
N ASP A 223 19.87 24.06 15.31
CA ASP A 223 18.90 24.95 14.71
C ASP A 223 17.99 25.60 15.78
N PRO A 224 17.98 26.94 15.90
CA PRO A 224 17.18 27.64 16.89
C PRO A 224 15.67 27.35 16.81
N ARG A 225 15.16 26.96 15.63
CA ARG A 225 13.75 26.62 15.40
C ARG A 225 13.35 25.30 16.09
N LEU A 226 14.34 24.48 16.45
CA LEU A 226 14.12 23.18 17.08
C LEU A 226 14.43 23.14 18.58
N ARG A 227 14.63 24.28 19.25
CA ARG A 227 15.01 24.34 20.68
C ARG A 227 14.08 23.56 21.62
N ASP A 228 12.79 23.50 21.29
CA ASP A 228 11.78 22.80 22.09
C ASP A 228 11.74 21.29 21.80
N PHE A 229 12.52 20.81 20.82
CA PHE A 229 12.62 19.41 20.45
C PHE A 229 13.88 18.79 21.06
N SER A 230 13.71 17.91 22.05
CA SER A 230 14.80 17.06 22.50
C SER A 230 14.96 15.88 21.54
N VAL A 231 15.95 15.94 20.63
CA VAL A 231 16.34 14.80 19.78
C VAL A 231 17.72 14.31 20.23
N GLN A 232 17.88 13.00 20.48
CA GLN A 232 19.20 12.44 20.74
C GLN A 232 20.02 12.35 19.46
N VAL A 233 21.33 12.61 19.55
CA VAL A 233 22.29 12.50 18.43
C VAL A 233 22.17 11.14 17.73
N GLY A 234 22.03 10.06 18.50
CA GLY A 234 21.90 8.70 17.97
C GLY A 234 20.65 8.52 17.10
N THR A 235 19.54 9.18 17.44
CA THR A 235 18.29 9.13 16.67
C THR A 235 18.44 9.82 15.32
N ILE A 236 19.07 11.00 15.29
CA ILE A 236 19.34 11.73 14.04
C ILE A 236 20.31 10.95 13.15
N GLY A 237 21.36 10.36 13.74
CA GLY A 237 22.27 9.48 13.02
C GLY A 237 21.57 8.25 12.44
N ALA A 238 20.60 7.67 13.16
CA ALA A 238 19.80 6.55 12.68
C ALA A 238 18.86 6.95 11.53
N TRP A 239 18.28 8.14 11.54
CA TRP A 239 17.46 8.63 10.42
C TRP A 239 18.32 8.92 9.19
N SER A 240 19.47 9.57 9.39
CA SER A 240 20.42 9.87 8.31
C SER A 240 20.95 8.62 7.62
N ARG A 241 21.16 7.53 8.35
CA ARG A 241 21.54 6.21 7.79
C ARG A 241 20.34 5.37 7.33
N GLY A 242 19.12 5.84 7.56
CA GLY A 242 17.89 5.13 7.23
C GLY A 242 17.62 3.86 8.06
N THR A 243 18.27 3.69 9.21
CA THR A 243 18.08 2.53 10.09
C THR A 243 16.89 2.70 11.04
N ASN A 244 16.32 3.90 11.14
CA ASN A 244 15.11 4.16 11.91
C ASN A 244 14.26 5.25 11.23
N PHE A 245 12.96 5.19 11.40
CA PHE A 245 12.01 6.15 10.82
C PHE A 245 11.52 7.11 11.91
N PRO A 246 11.40 8.43 11.65
CA PRO A 246 10.77 9.35 12.60
C PRO A 246 9.31 8.94 12.87
N SER A 247 8.87 9.03 14.13
CA SER A 247 7.45 8.84 14.44
C SER A 247 6.61 9.90 13.70
N ALA A 248 5.36 9.57 13.35
CA ALA A 248 4.55 10.44 12.52
C ALA A 248 4.31 11.83 13.15
N SER A 249 4.02 11.87 14.45
CA SER A 249 3.83 13.12 15.19
C SER A 249 5.12 13.95 15.22
N TYR A 250 6.24 13.30 15.49
CA TYR A 250 7.53 13.97 15.66
C TYR A 250 8.10 14.49 14.33
N GLY A 251 8.09 13.67 13.29
CA GLY A 251 8.51 14.09 11.95
C GLY A 251 7.65 15.25 11.42
N THR A 252 6.34 15.22 11.66
CA THR A 252 5.44 16.32 11.27
C THR A 252 5.75 17.61 12.03
N ALA A 253 6.04 17.51 13.33
CA ALA A 253 6.35 18.68 14.14
C ALA A 253 7.70 19.32 13.75
N ILE A 254 8.73 18.51 13.48
CA ILE A 254 10.02 18.98 12.95
C ILE A 254 9.84 19.65 11.58
N ALA A 255 9.10 19.03 10.67
CA ALA A 255 8.85 19.60 9.35
C ALA A 255 8.12 20.95 9.41
N ARG A 256 7.12 21.08 10.30
CA ARG A 256 6.40 22.34 10.52
C ARG A 256 7.27 23.44 11.11
N ALA A 257 8.27 23.08 11.93
CA ALA A 257 9.18 24.05 12.52
C ALA A 257 10.26 24.53 11.52
N LEU A 258 10.68 23.66 10.60
CA LEU A 258 11.81 23.93 9.70
C LEU A 258 11.41 24.41 8.30
N LEU A 259 10.22 24.05 7.82
CA LEU A 259 9.83 24.19 6.42
C LEU A 259 8.68 25.19 6.24
N SER A 260 8.47 25.62 4.99
CA SER A 260 7.25 26.32 4.60
C SER A 260 6.01 25.43 4.81
N ALA A 261 4.81 26.01 4.88
CA ALA A 261 3.58 25.24 5.04
C ALA A 261 3.37 24.22 3.90
N GLU A 262 3.72 24.61 2.68
CA GLU A 262 3.67 23.76 1.48
C GLU A 262 4.70 22.62 1.57
N ASP A 263 5.97 22.92 1.85
CA ASP A 263 7.01 21.90 1.98
C ASP A 263 6.74 20.96 3.17
N ALA A 264 6.12 21.43 4.26
CA ALA A 264 5.70 20.59 5.37
C ALA A 264 4.56 19.63 4.98
N ALA A 265 3.63 20.05 4.12
CA ALA A 265 2.61 19.18 3.55
C ALA A 265 3.25 18.13 2.62
N THR A 266 4.18 18.55 1.76
CA THR A 266 4.96 17.67 0.89
C THR A 266 5.77 16.65 1.69
N PHE A 267 6.40 17.08 2.79
CA PHE A 267 7.13 16.18 3.69
C PHE A 267 6.24 15.08 4.25
N LYS A 268 4.98 15.39 4.59
CA LYS A 268 4.02 14.38 5.08
C LYS A 268 3.76 13.29 4.03
N ILE A 269 3.61 13.68 2.77
CA ILE A 269 3.40 12.77 1.64
C ILE A 269 4.66 11.92 1.41
N LEU A 270 5.83 12.55 1.30
CA LEU A 270 7.12 11.87 1.16
C LEU A 270 7.40 10.90 2.32
N SER A 271 7.03 11.28 3.54
CA SER A 271 7.15 10.45 4.72
C SER A 271 6.29 9.20 4.64
N ALA A 272 5.05 9.32 4.14
CA ALA A 272 4.19 8.16 3.89
C ALA A 272 4.76 7.27 2.77
N ALA A 273 5.21 7.87 1.66
CA ALA A 273 5.78 7.16 0.53
C ALA A 273 7.07 6.40 0.89
N ALA A 274 8.00 7.03 1.62
CA ALA A 274 9.23 6.39 2.07
C ALA A 274 8.97 5.16 2.97
N ARG A 275 7.90 5.19 3.79
CA ARG A 275 7.49 4.01 4.58
C ARG A 275 6.98 2.88 3.69
N GLN A 276 6.23 3.20 2.63
CA GLN A 276 5.75 2.19 1.70
C GLN A 276 6.89 1.61 0.87
N LEU A 277 7.79 2.44 0.33
CA LEU A 277 8.98 1.96 -0.38
C LEU A 277 9.83 1.03 0.48
N ASN A 278 10.05 1.36 1.75
CA ASN A 278 10.77 0.48 2.68
C ASN A 278 10.01 -0.84 2.93
N PHE A 279 8.68 -0.80 3.00
CA PHE A 279 7.87 -2.02 3.10
C PHE A 279 7.97 -2.90 1.84
N LEU A 280 8.01 -2.30 0.64
CA LEU A 280 8.29 -3.02 -0.60
C LEU A 280 9.70 -3.64 -0.57
N GLY A 281 10.67 -2.91 -0.04
CA GLY A 281 12.00 -3.40 0.37
C GLY A 281 11.96 -4.72 1.12
N TYR A 282 11.25 -4.72 2.24
CA TYR A 282 11.10 -5.88 3.09
C TYR A 282 10.38 -7.05 2.39
N ALA A 283 9.35 -6.76 1.59
CA ALA A 283 8.62 -7.79 0.86
C ALA A 283 9.47 -8.42 -0.26
N ALA A 284 10.31 -7.64 -0.93
CA ALA A 284 11.27 -8.13 -1.91
C ALA A 284 12.36 -9.01 -1.27
N GLN A 285 12.88 -8.62 -0.10
CA GLN A 285 13.82 -9.46 0.66
C GLN A 285 13.23 -10.83 1.00
N TYR A 286 11.93 -10.89 1.33
CA TYR A 286 11.27 -12.17 1.55
C TYR A 286 11.25 -13.05 0.29
N ILE A 287 11.05 -12.47 -0.90
CA ILE A 287 11.14 -13.21 -2.17
C ILE A 287 12.56 -13.73 -2.37
N GLU A 288 13.58 -12.87 -2.18
CA GLU A 288 15.00 -13.23 -2.30
C GLU A 288 15.41 -14.32 -1.29
N GLU A 289 14.88 -14.29 -0.06
CA GLU A 289 15.14 -15.33 0.94
C GLU A 289 14.52 -16.68 0.56
N VAL A 290 13.38 -16.68 -0.15
CA VAL A 290 12.73 -17.91 -0.62
C VAL A 290 13.46 -18.47 -1.83
N THR A 291 13.82 -17.61 -2.80
CA THR A 291 14.51 -18.03 -4.03
C THR A 291 15.99 -18.32 -3.82
N GLY A 292 16.67 -17.56 -2.96
CA GLY A 292 18.10 -17.70 -2.66
C GLY A 292 18.48 -18.97 -1.90
N ARG A 293 17.48 -19.75 -1.44
CA ARG A 293 17.69 -21.11 -0.91
C ARG A 293 17.74 -22.19 -1.99
N LEU A 294 17.41 -21.83 -3.23
CA LEU A 294 17.42 -22.72 -4.37
C LEU A 294 18.81 -22.67 -5.02
N GLU A 295 19.24 -23.79 -5.61
CA GLU A 295 20.53 -23.89 -6.29
C GLU A 295 20.35 -24.55 -7.67
N GLY A 296 21.22 -24.16 -8.62
CA GLY A 296 21.28 -24.76 -9.95
C GLY A 296 19.96 -24.68 -10.73
N ALA A 297 19.49 -25.82 -11.24
CA ALA A 297 18.30 -25.90 -12.08
C ALA A 297 17.00 -25.43 -11.38
N ALA A 298 16.93 -25.54 -10.04
CA ALA A 298 15.76 -25.12 -9.28
C ALA A 298 15.56 -23.59 -9.29
N VAL A 299 16.64 -22.81 -9.37
CA VAL A 299 16.57 -21.35 -9.51
C VAL A 299 15.94 -21.00 -10.86
N VAL A 300 16.36 -21.67 -11.92
CA VAL A 300 15.86 -21.42 -13.28
C VAL A 300 14.37 -21.74 -13.37
N GLU A 301 13.94 -22.87 -12.81
CA GLU A 301 12.53 -23.26 -12.74
C GLU A 301 11.70 -22.25 -11.94
N ALA A 302 12.18 -21.83 -10.77
CA ALA A 302 11.50 -20.83 -9.95
C ALA A 302 11.33 -19.49 -10.68
N LEU A 303 12.35 -19.03 -11.40
CA LEU A 303 12.26 -17.80 -12.19
C LEU A 303 11.30 -17.95 -13.39
N GLN A 304 11.25 -19.10 -14.04
CA GLN A 304 10.27 -19.39 -15.11
C GLN A 304 8.83 -19.41 -14.61
N LEU A 305 8.63 -19.74 -13.33
CA LEU A 305 7.34 -19.66 -12.64
C LEU A 305 7.07 -18.28 -12.03
N GLY A 306 7.92 -17.27 -12.28
CA GLY A 306 7.72 -15.92 -11.78
C GLY A 306 7.93 -15.76 -10.28
N LEU A 307 8.68 -16.66 -9.64
CA LEU A 307 8.97 -16.61 -8.20
C LEU A 307 10.10 -15.64 -7.84
N GLY A 308 10.58 -14.82 -8.79
CA GLY A 308 11.55 -13.74 -8.56
C GLY A 308 10.90 -12.37 -8.43
N LEU A 309 11.70 -11.30 -8.53
CA LEU A 309 11.16 -9.94 -8.60
C LEU A 309 10.28 -9.77 -9.86
N PRO A 310 9.28 -8.87 -9.83
CA PRO A 310 8.36 -8.68 -10.95
C PRO A 310 9.12 -8.41 -12.25
N PHE A 311 8.72 -9.02 -13.36
CA PHE A 311 9.37 -8.88 -14.67
C PHE A 311 10.85 -9.28 -14.71
N GLY A 312 11.32 -10.09 -13.75
CA GLY A 312 12.65 -10.72 -13.80
C GLY A 312 13.81 -9.75 -13.57
N TYR A 313 13.61 -8.62 -12.88
CA TYR A 313 14.73 -7.75 -12.51
C TYR A 313 15.64 -8.42 -11.47
N ASP A 314 16.94 -8.11 -11.56
CA ASP A 314 17.97 -8.71 -10.69
C ASP A 314 18.08 -8.07 -9.30
N SER A 315 17.49 -6.89 -9.11
CA SER A 315 17.47 -6.21 -7.80
C SER A 315 16.23 -5.34 -7.64
N ILE A 316 15.89 -5.05 -6.37
CA ILE A 316 14.75 -4.20 -6.05
C ILE A 316 14.94 -2.77 -6.58
N GLU A 317 16.16 -2.24 -6.53
CA GLU A 317 16.50 -0.92 -7.03
C GLU A 317 16.30 -0.85 -8.55
N ALA A 318 16.78 -1.87 -9.28
CA ALA A 318 16.57 -1.98 -10.71
C ALA A 318 15.08 -2.07 -11.05
N TRP A 319 14.33 -2.89 -10.32
CA TRP A 319 12.88 -3.00 -10.48
C TRP A 319 12.18 -1.65 -10.27
N MET A 320 12.37 -1.01 -9.12
CA MET A 320 11.72 0.27 -8.80
C MET A 320 12.08 1.37 -9.80
N MET A 321 13.36 1.51 -10.16
CA MET A 321 13.82 2.56 -11.06
C MET A 321 13.28 2.42 -12.49
N ASN A 322 13.02 1.20 -12.95
CA ASN A 322 12.49 0.96 -14.29
C ASN A 322 10.95 0.91 -14.32
N ARG A 323 10.31 0.41 -13.26
CA ARG A 323 8.85 0.22 -13.21
C ARG A 323 8.10 1.44 -12.71
N TYR A 324 8.69 2.23 -11.79
CA TYR A 324 8.04 3.44 -11.29
C TYR A 324 7.69 4.45 -12.40
N PRO A 325 8.61 4.80 -13.34
CA PRO A 325 8.28 5.73 -14.42
C PRO A 325 7.17 5.22 -15.35
N VAL A 326 7.15 3.90 -15.61
CA VAL A 326 6.09 3.27 -16.42
C VAL A 326 4.73 3.47 -15.76
N TRP A 327 4.65 3.29 -14.43
CA TRP A 327 3.41 3.53 -13.69
C TRP A 327 3.00 4.99 -13.64
N LEU A 328 3.96 5.90 -13.47
CA LEU A 328 3.70 7.33 -13.49
C LEU A 328 3.10 7.76 -14.84
N GLN A 329 3.68 7.30 -15.94
CA GLN A 329 3.17 7.55 -17.29
C GLN A 329 1.79 6.92 -17.50
N PHE A 330 1.61 5.66 -17.07
CA PHE A 330 0.32 4.97 -17.15
C PHE A 330 -0.77 5.77 -16.46
N HIS A 331 -0.56 6.22 -15.23
CA HIS A 331 -1.57 6.98 -14.51
C HIS A 331 -1.81 8.33 -15.16
N ARG A 332 -0.77 9.09 -15.54
CA ARG A 332 -0.96 10.36 -16.25
C ARG A 332 -1.83 10.23 -17.50
N ALA A 333 -1.60 9.19 -18.30
CA ALA A 333 -2.38 8.94 -19.51
C ALA A 333 -3.85 8.59 -19.22
N ASN A 334 -4.14 7.96 -18.09
CA ASN A 334 -5.50 7.51 -17.73
C ASN A 334 -6.25 8.48 -16.82
N LEU A 335 -5.55 9.42 -16.17
CA LEU A 335 -6.14 10.37 -15.22
C LEU A 335 -6.90 11.55 -15.87
N GLY A 336 -6.91 11.62 -17.21
CA GLY A 336 -7.70 12.55 -18.02
C GLY A 336 -8.76 11.89 -18.91
N VAL A 337 -8.89 10.55 -18.88
CA VAL A 337 -9.98 9.85 -19.56
C VAL A 337 -11.08 9.72 -18.52
N GLU A 338 -12.08 10.60 -18.60
CA GLU A 338 -13.34 10.41 -17.87
C GLU A 338 -13.77 8.96 -18.09
N SER A 339 -13.84 8.17 -17.02
CA SER A 339 -14.49 6.87 -17.11
C SER A 339 -15.86 7.11 -17.72
N PRO A 340 -16.24 6.45 -18.82
CA PRO A 340 -17.57 6.62 -19.38
C PRO A 340 -18.56 6.38 -18.23
N PRO A 341 -19.62 7.21 -18.12
CA PRO A 341 -20.56 7.08 -17.03
C PRO A 341 -21.01 5.63 -16.99
N ARG A 342 -20.73 4.94 -15.87
CA ARG A 342 -21.17 3.57 -15.66
C ARG A 342 -22.69 3.62 -15.75
N ALA A 343 -23.22 3.21 -16.90
CA ALA A 343 -24.63 2.92 -17.06
C ALA A 343 -24.90 1.76 -16.11
N TRP A 344 -25.32 2.08 -14.89
CA TRP A 344 -26.02 1.13 -14.04
C TRP A 344 -27.35 0.84 -14.75
N GLY A 345 -27.27 -0.08 -15.71
CA GLY A 345 -28.42 -0.64 -16.39
C GLY A 345 -29.25 -1.42 -15.38
N VAL A 346 -30.14 -0.72 -14.71
CA VAL A 346 -31.38 -1.33 -14.23
C VAL A 346 -32.26 -1.45 -15.48
N SER A 347 -32.28 -2.64 -16.08
CA SER A 347 -33.38 -3.05 -16.95
C SER A 347 -34.01 -4.28 -16.32
N ARG A 348 -35.30 -4.11 -15.99
CA ARG A 348 -36.21 -5.13 -15.47
C ARG A 348 -36.42 -6.25 -16.47
#